data_AF-A0A8D5ZF02-F1
#
_entry.id   AF-A0A8D5ZF02-F1
#
_cell.length_a   1.000
_cell.length_b   1.000
_cell.length_c   1.000
_cell.angle_alpha   90.00
_cell.angle_beta   90.00
_cell.angle_gamma   90.00
#
_symmetry.space_group_name_H-M   'P 1'
#
loop_
_entity.id
_entity.type
_entity.pdbx_description
1 polymer ?
#
loop_
_entity_poly.entity_id
_entity_poly.type
_entity_poly.pdbx_seq_one_letter_code
_entity_poly.pdbx_strand_id
1 'polypeptide(L)' 'MQRYNDWLRQAERNLKSAEVNMQYGLYEEACYESQQAAEKAVKALLNFYHL' A
#
# COMPACT_ATOMS: atom_id res chain seq x y z
N MET A 1 -12.80 -3.70 -16.56
CA MET A 1 -12.08 -4.65 -15.68
C MET A 1 -11.79 -3.88 -14.39
N GLN A 2 -12.48 -4.19 -13.28
CA GLN A 2 -12.26 -3.46 -12.02
C GLN A 2 -10.89 -3.87 -11.45
N ARG A 3 -10.00 -2.91 -11.26
CA ARG A 3 -8.60 -3.13 -10.83
C ARG A 3 -8.43 -3.01 -9.31
N TYR A 4 -9.52 -2.94 -8.53
CA TYR A 4 -9.45 -2.77 -7.08
C TYR A 4 -8.60 -3.87 -6.42
N ASN A 5 -8.73 -5.13 -6.87
CA ASN A 5 -7.92 -6.24 -6.36
C ASN A 5 -6.43 -6.11 -6.68
N ASP A 6 -6.05 -5.43 -7.78
CA ASP A 6 -4.64 -5.18 -8.08
C ASP A 6 -4.06 -4.10 -7.17
N TRP A 7 -4.85 -3.06 -6.91
CA TRP A 7 -4.46 -1.97 -6.02
C TRP A 7 -4.35 -2.46 -4.57
N LEU A 8 -5.31 -3.25 -4.10
CA LEU A 8 -5.30 -3.79 -2.75
C LEU A 8 -4.11 -4.74 -2.53
N ARG A 9 -3.83 -5.66 -3.48
CA ARG A 9 -2.65 -6.54 -3.41
C ARG A 9 -1.34 -5.77 -3.38
N GLN A 10 -1.24 -4.64 -4.07
CA GLN A 10 -0.05 -3.79 -3.99
C GLN A 10 0.03 -3.07 -2.64
N ALA A 11 -1.09 -2.58 -2.11
CA ALA A 11 -1.15 -1.94 -0.80
C ALA A 11 -0.65 -2.89 0.32
N GLU A 12 -1.09 -4.15 0.29
CA GLU A 12 -0.64 -5.19 1.22
C GLU A 12 0.87 -5.47 1.12
N ARG A 13 1.42 -5.47 -0.10
CA ARG A 13 2.87 -5.60 -0.32
C ARG A 13 3.64 -4.41 0.23
N ASN A 14 3.15 -3.18 0.02
CA ASN A 14 3.77 -1.98 0.58
C ASN A 14 3.74 -2.01 2.12
N LEU A 15 2.64 -2.47 2.73
CA LEU A 15 2.58 -2.66 4.18
C LEU A 15 3.62 -3.68 4.66
N LYS A 16 3.75 -4.81 3.96
CA LYS A 16 4.77 -5.82 4.29
C LYS A 16 6.19 -5.26 4.18
N SER A 17 6.48 -4.48 3.14
CA SER A 17 7.77 -3.80 2.98
C SER A 17 8.02 -2.80 4.10
N ALA A 18 7.01 -2.02 4.51
CA ALA A 18 7.13 -1.08 5.61
C ALA A 18 7.47 -1.78 6.93
N GLU A 19 6.83 -2.91 7.23
CA GLU A 19 7.13 -3.74 8.41
C GLU A 19 8.58 -4.25 8.39
N VAL A 20 9.04 -4.74 7.24
CA VAL A 20 10.42 -5.21 7.05
C VAL A 20 11.40 -4.06 7.22
N ASN A 21 11.18 -2.93 6.56
CA ASN A 21 12.04 -1.75 6.65
C ASN A 21 12.15 -1.24 8.10
N MET A 22 11.03 -1.23 8.83
CA MET A 22 11.01 -0.88 10.25
C MET A 22 11.88 -1.82 11.10
N GLN A 23 11.82 -3.14 10.85
CA GLN A 23 12.65 -4.13 11.55
C GLN A 23 14.15 -3.97 11.27
N TYR A 24 14.52 -3.48 10.08
CA TYR A 24 15.91 -3.23 9.68
C TYR A 24 16.41 -1.81 10.00
N GLY A 25 15.60 -0.97 10.65
CA GLY A 25 15.96 0.41 10.99
C GLY A 25 15.99 1.36 9.78
N LEU A 26 15.40 0.96 8.65
CA LEU A 26 15.25 1.76 7.44
C LEU A 26 14.00 2.64 7.57
N TYR A 27 14.06 3.62 8.47
CA TYR A 27 12.87 4.37 8.89
C TYR A 27 12.29 5.28 7.81
N GLU A 28 13.13 5.85 6.94
CA GLU A 28 12.67 6.68 5.82
C GLU A 28 11.88 5.83 4.82
N GLU A 29 12.42 4.66 4.47
CA GLU A 29 11.80 3.70 3.58
C GLU A 29 10.54 3.09 4.21
N ALA A 30 10.52 2.87 5.53
CA ALA A 30 9.32 2.44 6.24
C ALA A 30 8.19 3.48 6.14
N CYS A 31 8.52 4.77 6.29
CA CYS A 31 7.54 5.87 6.12
C CYS A 31 7.05 5.97 4.67
N TYR A 32 7.96 5.88 3.70
CA TYR A 32 7.62 5.90 2.27
C TYR A 32 6.67 4.75 1.90
N GLU A 33 7.02 3.53 2.29
CA GLU A 33 6.20 2.33 2.03
C GLU A 33 4.84 2.40 2.75
N SER A 34 4.79 2.98 3.95
CA SER A 34 3.52 3.19 4.68
C SER A 34 2.58 4.17 3.95
N GLN A 35 3.11 5.28 3.44
CA GLN A 35 2.33 6.22 2.62
C GLN A 35 1.82 5.53 1.34
N GLN A 36 2.68 4.76 0.69
CA GLN A 36 2.34 4.02 -0.52
C GLN A 36 1.28 2.95 -0.28
N ALA A 37 1.29 2.28 0.88
CA ALA A 37 0.25 1.34 1.28
C ALA A 37 -1.11 2.05 1.41
N ALA A 38 -1.14 3.17 2.14
CA ALA A 38 -2.37 3.95 2.32
C ALA A 38 -2.93 4.48 0.98
N GLU A 39 -2.07 5.03 0.12
CA GLU A 39 -2.47 5.55 -1.20
C GLU A 39 -3.13 4.46 -2.06
N LYS A 40 -2.51 3.28 -2.14
CA LYS A 40 -3.03 2.19 -2.98
C LYS A 40 -4.29 1.56 -2.39
N ALA A 41 -4.41 1.48 -1.06
CA ALA A 41 -5.63 1.03 -0.40
C ALA A 41 -6.81 1.98 -0.71
N VAL A 42 -6.61 3.29 -0.64
CA VAL A 42 -7.65 4.28 -0.99
C VAL A 42 -7.99 4.21 -2.49
N LYS A 43 -7.00 4.06 -3.39
CA LYS A 43 -7.26 3.83 -4.82
C LYS A 43 -8.08 2.56 -5.07
N ALA A 44 -7.81 1.48 -4.33
CA ALA A 44 -8.61 0.26 -4.39
C ALA A 44 -10.06 0.53 -3.98
N LEU A 45 -10.27 1.24 -2.88
CA LEU A 45 -11.60 1.61 -2.38
C LEU A 45 -12.39 2.44 -3.38
N LEU A 46 -11.79 3.48 -3.95
CA LEU A 46 -12.41 4.33 -4.96
C LEU A 46 -12.77 3.50 -6.20
N ASN A 47 -11.85 2.64 -6.67
CA ASN A 47 -12.11 1.79 -7.82
C ASN A 47 -13.22 0.76 -7.59
N PHE A 48 -13.34 0.26 -6.36
CA PHE A 48 -14.41 -0.65 -5.94
C PHE A 48 -15.79 0.04 -6.00
N TYR A 49 -15.87 1.30 -5.60
CA TYR A 49 -17.09 2.10 -5.67
C TYR A 49 -17.33 2.79 -7.02
N HIS A 50 -16.45 2.61 -8.00
CA HIS A 50 -16.50 3.30 -9.29
C HIS A 50 -16.45 4.83 -9.19
N LEU A 51 -15.69 5.33 -8.21
CA LEU A 51 -15.40 6.76 -8.02
C LEU A 51 -14.13 7.17 -8.78
#